data_AF-A0A4R4L131-F1
#
_entry.id   AF-A0A4R4L131-F1
#
_cell.length_a   1.000
_cell.length_b   1.000
_cell.length_c   1.000
_cell.angle_alpha   90.00
_cell.angle_beta   90.00
_cell.angle_gamma   90.00
#
_symmetry.space_group_name_H-M   'P 1'
#
loop_
_entity.id
_entity.type
_entity.pdbx_description
1 polymer ?
#
loop_
_entity_poly.entity_id
_entity_poly.type
_entity_poly.pdbx_seq_one_letter_code
_entity_poly.pdbx_strand_id
1 'polypeptide(L)' 'PPLTGELAAAAERVQSAIVEVKAAQASGDFERYGRALKALDEAMTAFQQAQRAAAPTGSPAPAPSGSPSGSPAPSPNA' A
#
# COMPACT_ATOMS: atom_id res chain seq x y z
N PRO A 1 6.76 -1.64 -17.48
CA PRO A 1 6.56 -2.42 -16.25
C PRO A 1 5.15 -2.22 -15.67
N PRO A 2 4.36 -3.28 -15.46
CA PRO A 2 3.02 -3.16 -14.87
C PRO A 2 3.03 -2.62 -13.43
N LEU A 3 4.13 -2.82 -12.69
CA LEU A 3 4.34 -2.36 -11.31
C LEU A 3 4.27 -0.83 -11.14
N THR A 4 4.67 -0.06 -12.16
CA THR A 4 4.55 1.41 -12.12
C THR A 4 3.10 1.87 -12.29
N GLY A 5 2.25 1.06 -12.93
CA GLY A 5 0.83 1.34 -13.11
C GLY A 5 0.04 1.21 -11.80
N GLU A 6 0.29 0.16 -11.02
CA GLU A 6 -0.32 0.00 -9.69
C GLU A 6 0.13 1.08 -8.71
N LEU A 7 1.42 1.44 -8.73
CA LEU A 7 1.95 2.53 -7.92
C LEU A 7 1.28 3.88 -8.27
N ALA A 8 1.13 4.19 -9.57
CA ALA A 8 0.45 5.40 -10.02
C ALA A 8 -1.03 5.41 -9.62
N ALA A 9 -1.74 4.29 -9.79
CA ALA A 9 -3.14 4.18 -9.38
C ALA A 9 -3.31 4.30 -7.85
N ALA A 10 -2.37 3.79 -7.05
CA ALA A 10 -2.39 3.96 -5.61
C ALA A 10 -2.12 5.41 -5.21
N ALA A 11 -1.17 6.09 -5.89
CA ALA A 11 -0.89 7.51 -5.66
C ALA A 11 -2.11 8.41 -5.96
N GLU A 12 -2.82 8.16 -7.06
CA GLU A 12 -4.05 8.91 -7.38
C GLU A 12 -5.15 8.72 -6.33
N ARG A 13 -5.29 7.49 -5.79
CA ARG A 13 -6.24 7.22 -4.69
C ARG A 13 -5.86 7.98 -3.42
N VAL A 14 -4.57 8.03 -3.07
CA VAL A 14 -4.10 8.80 -1.91
C VAL A 14 -4.44 10.29 -2.10
N GLN A 15 -4.14 10.84 -3.28
CA GLN A 15 -4.40 12.26 -3.57
C GLN A 15 -5.90 12.59 -3.52
N SER A 16 -6.75 11.74 -4.10
CA SER A 16 -8.20 11.90 -4.07
C SER A 16 -8.74 11.87 -2.64
N ALA A 17 -8.28 10.92 -1.81
CA ALA A 17 -8.69 10.80 -0.43
C ALA A 17 -8.29 12.02 0.41
N ILE A 18 -7.10 12.60 0.17
CA ILE A 18 -6.67 13.84 0.85
C ILE A 18 -7.60 15.01 0.51
N VAL A 19 -7.99 15.17 -0.76
CA VAL A 19 -8.92 16.22 -1.19
C VAL A 19 -10.27 16.04 -0.49
N GLU A 20 -10.76 14.81 -0.43
CA GLU A 20 -12.03 14.46 0.19
C GLU A 20 -12.04 14.71 1.71
N VAL A 21 -10.96 14.32 2.40
CA VAL A 21 -10.75 14.60 3.84
C VAL A 21 -10.80 16.11 4.09
N LYS A 22 -10.08 16.90 3.29
CA LYS A 22 -10.07 18.37 3.42
C LYS A 22 -11.43 18.99 3.16
N ALA A 23 -12.13 18.52 2.12
CA ALA A 23 -13.46 19.01 1.78
C ALA A 23 -14.48 18.69 2.88
N ALA A 24 -14.44 17.47 3.41
CA ALA A 24 -15.29 17.04 4.51
C ALA A 24 -14.99 17.83 5.81
N GLN A 25 -13.72 18.05 6.12
CA GLN A 25 -13.30 18.85 7.27
C GLN A 25 -13.77 20.31 7.15
N ALA A 26 -13.60 20.93 5.98
CA ALA A 26 -14.04 22.30 5.74
C ALA A 26 -15.57 22.45 5.81
N SER A 27 -16.31 21.41 5.43
CA SER A 27 -17.78 21.39 5.44
C SER A 27 -18.37 20.97 6.79
N GLY A 28 -17.55 20.48 7.73
CA GLY A 28 -18.03 19.92 9.00
C GLY A 28 -18.78 18.59 8.85
N ASP A 29 -18.62 17.89 7.72
CA ASP A 29 -19.29 16.63 7.44
C ASP A 29 -18.48 15.47 8.01
N PHE A 30 -18.75 15.12 9.27
CA PHE A 30 -17.99 14.12 10.01
C PHE A 30 -18.16 12.70 9.47
N GLU A 31 -19.32 12.37 8.90
CA GLU A 31 -19.53 11.05 8.27
C GLU A 31 -18.68 10.91 7.01
N ARG A 32 -18.68 11.95 6.17
CA ARG A 32 -17.83 12.00 4.98
C ARG A 32 -16.36 12.05 5.37
N TYR A 33 -16.01 12.76 6.44
CA TYR A 33 -14.65 12.83 6.97
C TYR A 33 -14.14 11.45 7.43
N GLY A 34 -14.95 10.71 8.20
CA GLY A 34 -14.62 9.34 8.62
C GLY A 34 -14.45 8.38 7.45
N ARG A 35 -15.34 8.46 6.45
CA ARG A 35 -15.22 7.67 5.21
C ARG A 35 -13.97 8.03 4.41
N ALA A 36 -13.66 9.33 4.29
CA ALA A 36 -12.49 9.80 3.58
C ALA A 36 -11.18 9.40 4.28
N LEU A 37 -11.16 9.40 5.62
CA LEU A 37 -10.02 8.91 6.39
C LEU A 37 -9.77 7.41 6.19
N LYS A 38 -10.84 6.59 6.19
CA LYS A 38 -10.73 5.17 5.89
C LYS A 38 -10.19 4.94 4.47
N ALA A 39 -10.71 5.68 3.49
CA ALA A 39 -10.24 5.60 2.11
C ALA A 39 -8.75 6.02 1.98
N LEU A 40 -8.32 7.02 2.76
CA LEU A 40 -6.93 7.45 2.81
C LEU A 40 -6.00 6.35 3.37
N ASP A 41 -6.40 5.68 4.45
CA ASP A 41 -5.66 4.57 5.05
C ASP A 41 -5.52 3.39 4.08
N GLU A 42 -6.61 3.00 3.42
CA GLU A 42 -6.62 1.94 2.41
C GLU A 42 -5.72 2.30 1.21
N ALA A 43 -5.78 3.55 0.75
CA ALA A 43 -4.94 4.03 -0.34
C ALA A 43 -3.45 4.06 0.04
N MET A 44 -3.12 4.49 1.26
CA MET A 44 -1.76 4.49 1.80
C MET A 44 -1.21 3.06 1.95
N THR A 45 -2.05 2.12 2.37
CA THR A 45 -1.70 0.70 2.44
C THR A 45 -1.40 0.15 1.05
N ALA A 46 -2.28 0.39 0.07
CA ALA A 46 -2.08 -0.02 -1.31
C ALA A 46 -0.82 0.59 -1.92
N PHE A 47 -0.54 1.86 -1.64
CA PHE A 47 0.65 2.55 -2.11
C PHE A 47 1.93 1.96 -1.53
N GLN A 48 1.97 1.65 -0.23
CA GLN A 48 3.11 0.98 0.40
C GLN A 48 3.35 -0.42 -0.17
N GLN A 49 2.29 -1.19 -0.41
CA GLN A 49 2.39 -2.51 -1.02
C GLN A 49 2.90 -2.42 -2.46
N ALA A 50 2.38 -1.49 -3.25
CA ALA A 50 2.83 -1.23 -4.61
C ALA A 50 4.30 -0.78 -4.65
N GLN A 51 4.75 0.05 -3.69
CA GLN A 51 6.16 0.45 -3.56
C GLN A 51 7.07 -0.74 -3.27
N ARG A 52 6.67 -1.64 -2.35
CA ARG A 52 7.42 -2.86 -2.04
C ARG A 52 7.49 -3.80 -3.25
N ALA A 53 6.42 -3.91 -4.02
CA ALA A 53 6.37 -4.72 -5.23
C ALA A 53 7.15 -4.09 -6.39
N ALA A 54 7.22 -2.75 -6.45
CA ALA A 54 7.97 -2.01 -7.47
C ALA A 54 9.47 -1.86 -7.14
N ALA A 55 9.88 -2.15 -5.91
CA ALA A 55 11.29 -2.17 -5.55
C ALA A 55 12.01 -3.24 -6.39
N PRO A 56 13.12 -2.90 -7.09
CA PRO A 56 13.85 -3.86 -7.88
C PRO A 56 14.59 -4.80 -6.93
N THR A 57 14.04 -5.99 -6.70
CA THR A 57 14.80 -7.09 -6.11
C THR A 57 15.25 -8.01 -7.23
N GLY A 58 16.56 -8.16 -7.38
CA GLY A 58 17.07 -9.48 -7.72
C GLY A 58 16.50 -10.46 -6.70
N SER A 59 15.97 -11.57 -7.20
CA SER A 59 15.31 -12.69 -6.51
C SER A 59 13.80 -12.55 -6.19
N PRO A 60 12.99 -13.56 -6.57
CA PRO A 60 11.56 -13.63 -6.28
C PRO A 60 11.33 -14.27 -4.90
N ALA A 61 10.36 -13.77 -4.15
CA ALA A 61 9.74 -14.53 -3.06
C ALA A 61 8.23 -14.27 -3.05
N PRO A 62 7.37 -15.31 -3.05
CA PRO A 62 5.93 -15.12 -3.11
C PRO A 62 5.26 -15.12 -1.73
N ALA A 63 4.24 -14.25 -1.65
CA ALA A 63 2.91 -14.41 -1.04
C ALA A 63 2.69 -14.37 0.50
N PRO A 64 1.56 -13.77 0.97
CA PRO A 64 1.11 -13.82 2.36
C PRO A 64 0.07 -14.94 2.57
N SER A 65 0.28 -15.83 3.55
CA SER A 65 -0.81 -16.53 4.27
C SER A 65 -0.26 -17.39 5.40
N GLY A 66 -0.75 -17.18 6.63
CA GLY A 66 -0.67 -18.13 7.76
C GLY A 66 0.73 -18.54 8.26
N SER A 67 1.07 -18.20 9.51
CA SER A 67 2.21 -18.81 10.21
C SER A 67 2.06 -20.35 10.21
N PRO A 68 3.11 -21.14 9.88
CA PRO A 68 4.02 -21.65 10.91
C PRO A 68 5.50 -21.84 10.46
N SER A 69 6.40 -21.91 11.45
CA SER A 69 7.70 -22.60 11.49
C SER A 69 8.39 -23.05 10.19
N GLY A 70 9.65 -22.62 9.99
CA GLY A 70 10.56 -23.31 9.07
C GLY A 70 11.79 -22.50 8.66
N SER A 71 12.87 -22.59 9.44
CA SER A 71 14.22 -22.40 8.89
C SER A 71 14.48 -23.46 7.82
N PRO A 72 15.18 -23.11 6.73
CA PRO A 72 16.19 -24.00 6.18
C PRO A 72 17.52 -23.26 5.93
N ALA A 73 18.53 -23.71 6.69
CA ALA A 73 19.96 -23.85 6.37
C ALA A 73 20.83 -22.64 5.92
N PRO A 74 22.11 -22.60 6.37
CA PRO A 74 23.07 -21.54 6.05
C PRO A 74 23.59 -21.63 4.60
N SER A 75 23.95 -20.47 4.05
CA SER A 75 24.58 -20.26 2.75
C SER A 75 25.87 -21.07 2.56
N PRO A 76 26.13 -21.68 1.38
CA PRO A 76 27.46 -22.12 1.03
C PRO A 76 28.28 -20.97 0.40
N ASN A 77 29.60 -21.05 0.64
CA ASN A 77 30.70 -20.50 -0.15
C ASN A 77 31.21 -19.07 0.14
N ALA A 78 32.27 -18.98 0.95
CA ALA A 78 33.64 -18.73 0.49
C ALA A 78 34.65 -19.36 1.47
#